data_AF-A0A832LDF0-F1
#
_entry.id   AF-A0A832LDF0-F1
#
_cell.length_a   1.000
_cell.length_b   1.000
_cell.length_c   1.000
_cell.angle_alpha   90.00
_cell.angle_beta   90.00
_cell.angle_gamma   90.00
#
_symmetry.space_group_name_H-M   'P 1'
#
loop_
_entity.id
_entity.type
_entity.pdbx_description
1 polymer ?
#
loop_
_entity_poly.entity_id
_entity_poly.type
_entity_poly.pdbx_seq_one_letter_code
_entity_poly.pdbx_strand_id
1 'polypeptide(L)'
;MASPLIDLVFRSDRRKNLLILLDSGSKNIDEIRDALDVTATSILPQIKRLIDDDLVVQEDRMYKLTVLGEFIVKTIKPLIRALEVVEKNKSYWTGHDLNSIPHHLLERISELGDCALIEPDLNHIYEPSKKIIDSMSNAKQASTFASYFNPAYLPLYVELGRKDAELSLNFTQSVWDHLSNKHSSMINELMGMDNVSLYVSKEGIKLTEITVTDKTMLLGLFDNQGKFDQQFIMSSEPSALLWCQELFDYFKRLSRLVNKI
;
A
#
# COMPACT_ATOMS: atom_id res chain seq x y z
N MET A 1 -12.85 -13.25 37.43
CA MET A 1 -13.48 -12.28 36.50
C MET A 1 -13.08 -12.68 35.10
N ALA A 2 -14.02 -12.78 34.16
CA ALA A 2 -13.68 -13.02 32.76
C ALA A 2 -12.72 -11.91 32.30
N SER A 3 -11.60 -12.28 31.69
CA SER A 3 -10.67 -11.30 31.12
C SER A 3 -11.39 -10.62 29.96
N PRO A 4 -11.29 -9.29 29.79
CA PRO A 4 -11.78 -8.64 28.59
C PRO A 4 -11.26 -9.34 27.33
N LEU A 5 -12.08 -9.51 26.29
CA LEU A 5 -11.68 -10.20 25.05
C LEU A 5 -10.43 -9.57 24.42
N ILE A 6 -10.27 -8.25 24.54
CA ILE A 6 -9.06 -7.55 24.08
C ILE A 6 -7.80 -8.08 24.78
N ASP A 7 -7.86 -8.34 26.09
CA ASP A 7 -6.76 -8.89 26.86
C ASP A 7 -6.56 -10.38 26.58
N LEU A 8 -7.65 -11.08 26.26
CA LEU A 8 -7.61 -12.47 25.86
C LEU A 8 -6.86 -12.63 24.53
N VAL A 9 -7.13 -11.78 23.55
CA VAL A 9 -6.56 -11.91 22.21
C VAL A 9 -5.18 -11.26 22.13
N PHE A 10 -5.03 -10.01 22.57
CA PHE A 10 -3.86 -9.19 22.23
C PHE A 10 -2.72 -9.23 23.25
N ARG A 11 -2.95 -9.52 24.53
CA ARG A 11 -1.84 -9.58 25.53
C ARG A 11 -0.98 -10.82 25.43
N SER A 12 -1.22 -11.72 24.48
CA SER A 12 -0.48 -12.96 24.33
C SER A 12 -0.27 -13.29 22.87
N ASP A 13 0.97 -13.20 22.41
CA ASP A 13 1.34 -13.56 21.04
C ASP A 13 0.97 -15.00 20.71
N ARG A 14 1.07 -15.92 21.67
CA ARG A 14 0.65 -17.33 21.45
C ARG A 14 -0.83 -17.46 21.12
N ARG A 15 -1.72 -16.75 21.83
CA ARG A 15 -3.17 -16.81 21.55
C ARG A 15 -3.50 -16.10 20.24
N LYS A 16 -2.92 -14.92 20.02
CA LYS A 16 -3.03 -14.17 18.76
C LYS A 16 -2.62 -15.03 17.56
N ASN A 17 -1.43 -15.62 17.61
CA ASN A 17 -0.87 -16.41 16.52
C ASN A 17 -1.65 -17.73 16.32
N LEU A 18 -2.12 -18.36 17.40
CA LEU A 18 -2.99 -19.53 17.31
C LEU A 18 -4.32 -19.22 16.61
N LEU A 19 -4.99 -18.13 17.00
CA LEU A 19 -6.23 -17.70 16.36
C LEU A 19 -6.01 -17.42 14.85
N ILE A 20 -4.90 -16.74 14.50
CA ILE A 20 -4.50 -16.49 13.10
C ILE A 20 -4.23 -17.79 12.34
N LEU A 21 -3.55 -18.76 12.98
CA LEU A 21 -3.23 -20.07 12.40
C LEU A 21 -4.52 -20.85 12.08
N LEU A 22 -5.47 -20.87 13.01
CA LEU A 22 -6.72 -21.62 12.86
C LEU A 22 -7.67 -21.01 11.81
N ASP A 23 -7.45 -19.78 11.37
CA ASP A 23 -8.17 -19.19 10.22
C ASP A 23 -7.80 -19.87 8.89
N SER A 24 -6.66 -20.57 8.82
CA SER A 24 -6.31 -21.41 7.67
C SER A 24 -6.98 -22.79 7.67
N GLY A 25 -7.77 -23.09 8.70
CA GLY A 25 -8.47 -24.36 8.89
C GLY A 25 -8.10 -25.05 10.20
N SER A 26 -8.82 -26.13 10.50
CA SER A 26 -8.63 -26.91 11.73
C SER A 26 -7.24 -27.54 11.82
N LYS A 27 -6.66 -27.59 13.03
CA LYS A 27 -5.33 -28.18 13.29
C LYS A 27 -5.33 -29.11 14.49
N ASN A 28 -4.56 -30.20 14.42
CA ASN A 28 -4.25 -31.00 15.60
C ASN A 28 -3.15 -30.34 16.46
N ILE A 29 -2.89 -30.89 17.65
CA ILE A 29 -1.92 -30.32 18.58
C ILE A 29 -0.49 -30.30 18.05
N ASP A 30 -0.08 -31.29 17.26
CA ASP A 30 1.27 -31.37 16.73
C ASP A 30 1.47 -30.34 15.61
N GLU A 31 0.49 -30.19 14.71
CA GLU A 31 0.50 -29.12 13.69
C GLU A 31 0.58 -27.73 14.33
N ILE A 32 -0.14 -27.48 15.42
CA ILE A 32 -0.08 -26.20 16.15
C ILE A 32 1.31 -25.97 16.74
N ARG A 33 1.91 -27.00 17.35
CA ARG A 33 3.23 -26.91 17.96
C ARG A 33 4.31 -26.61 16.94
N ASP A 34 4.25 -27.32 15.81
CA ASP A 34 5.23 -27.19 14.73
C ASP A 34 5.10 -25.83 14.05
N ALA A 35 3.88 -25.35 13.77
CA ALA A 35 3.64 -24.07 13.11
C ALA A 35 3.99 -22.85 13.99
N LEU A 36 3.82 -22.97 15.32
CA LEU A 36 4.07 -21.85 16.25
C LEU A 36 5.42 -21.95 16.98
N ASP A 37 6.19 -23.01 16.75
CA ASP A 37 7.44 -23.33 17.47
C ASP A 37 7.26 -23.30 19.00
N VAL A 38 6.31 -24.10 19.51
CA VAL A 38 5.95 -24.15 20.95
C VAL A 38 5.80 -25.57 21.48
N THR A 39 5.93 -25.72 22.80
CA THR A 39 5.66 -27.00 23.47
C THR A 39 4.17 -27.18 23.80
N ALA A 40 3.71 -28.43 23.87
CA ALA A 40 2.35 -28.78 24.29
C ALA A 40 1.99 -28.17 25.66
N THR A 41 2.89 -28.28 26.63
CA THR A 41 2.71 -27.74 28.00
C THR A 41 2.52 -26.22 28.01
N SER A 42 3.04 -25.53 26.99
CA SER A 42 2.99 -24.08 26.89
C SER A 42 1.76 -23.56 26.13
N ILE A 43 1.24 -24.33 25.18
CA ILE A 43 0.12 -23.93 24.29
C ILE A 43 -1.23 -24.48 24.75
N LEU A 44 -1.29 -25.67 25.35
CA LEU A 44 -2.54 -26.26 25.86
C LEU A 44 -3.29 -25.35 26.85
N PRO A 45 -2.62 -24.67 27.81
CA PRO A 45 -3.30 -23.70 28.65
C PRO A 45 -3.88 -22.51 27.88
N GLN A 46 -3.24 -22.10 26.77
CA GLN A 46 -3.72 -21.00 25.93
C GLN A 46 -4.93 -21.41 25.11
N ILE A 47 -4.90 -22.61 24.52
CA ILE A 47 -6.04 -23.22 23.83
C ILE A 47 -7.24 -23.33 24.77
N LYS A 48 -7.01 -23.84 26.00
CA LYS A 48 -8.08 -23.96 27.00
C LYS A 48 -8.75 -22.62 27.28
N ARG A 49 -7.98 -21.53 27.44
CA ARG A 49 -8.54 -20.19 27.64
C ARG A 49 -9.39 -19.73 26.45
N LEU A 50 -9.01 -20.05 25.22
CA LEU A 50 -9.79 -19.70 24.03
C LEU A 50 -11.08 -20.54 23.91
N ILE A 51 -11.06 -21.79 24.40
CA ILE A 51 -12.26 -22.64 24.50
C ILE A 51 -13.21 -22.13 25.59
N ASP A 52 -12.67 -21.77 26.76
CA ASP A 52 -13.45 -21.26 27.89
C ASP A 52 -14.22 -19.95 27.53
N ASP A 53 -13.73 -19.19 26.55
CA ASP A 53 -14.32 -17.95 26.00
C ASP A 53 -15.02 -18.15 24.63
N ASP A 54 -15.27 -19.40 24.21
CA ASP A 54 -16.01 -19.78 22.99
C ASP A 54 -15.41 -19.23 21.66
N LEU A 55 -14.09 -19.03 21.60
CA LEU A 55 -13.39 -18.63 20.37
C LEU A 55 -12.84 -19.83 19.59
N VAL A 56 -12.55 -20.93 20.29
CA VAL A 56 -12.01 -22.17 19.73
C VAL A 56 -12.85 -23.33 20.24
N VAL A 57 -13.05 -24.35 19.43
CA VAL A 57 -13.67 -25.62 19.83
C VAL A 57 -12.75 -26.78 19.46
N GLN A 58 -12.81 -27.85 20.26
CA GLN A 58 -12.13 -29.10 19.96
C GLN A 58 -13.15 -30.17 19.55
N GLU A 59 -12.97 -30.73 18.36
CA GLU A 59 -13.79 -31.83 17.81
C GLU A 59 -12.84 -32.86 17.19
N ASP A 60 -13.04 -34.15 17.47
CA ASP A 60 -12.22 -35.24 16.91
C ASP A 60 -10.70 -35.03 17.01
N ARG A 61 -10.24 -34.50 18.15
CA ARG A 61 -8.83 -34.13 18.44
C ARG A 61 -8.27 -32.99 17.58
N MET A 62 -9.10 -32.33 16.77
CA MET A 62 -8.79 -31.15 16.01
C MET A 62 -9.30 -29.90 16.73
N TYR A 63 -8.54 -28.82 16.67
CA TYR A 63 -8.96 -27.50 17.13
C TYR A 63 -9.37 -26.66 15.92
N LYS A 64 -10.49 -25.95 16.03
CA LYS A 64 -10.98 -25.03 14.99
C LYS A 64 -11.58 -23.78 15.62
N LEU A 65 -11.67 -22.71 14.85
CA LEU A 65 -12.40 -21.51 15.28
C LEU A 65 -13.90 -21.83 15.38
N THR A 66 -14.56 -21.20 16.35
CA THR A 66 -16.03 -21.10 16.35
C THR A 66 -16.46 -19.99 15.38
N VAL A 67 -17.76 -19.84 15.12
CA VAL A 67 -18.28 -18.69 14.34
C VAL A 67 -17.86 -17.35 14.97
N LEU A 68 -17.86 -17.26 16.31
CA LEU A 68 -17.38 -16.09 17.02
C LEU A 68 -15.87 -15.92 16.85
N GLY A 69 -15.09 -17.00 16.96
CA GLY A 69 -13.65 -17.00 16.71
C GLY A 69 -13.28 -16.49 15.32
N GLU A 70 -13.97 -16.97 14.28
CA GLU A 70 -13.77 -16.52 12.90
C GLU A 70 -14.06 -15.02 12.74
N PHE A 71 -15.17 -14.54 13.31
CA PHE A 71 -15.52 -13.12 13.29
C PHE A 71 -14.42 -12.26 13.94
N ILE A 72 -13.95 -12.67 15.12
CA ILE A 72 -12.87 -11.96 15.83
C ILE A 72 -11.59 -11.98 14.99
N VAL A 73 -11.20 -13.13 14.44
CA VAL A 73 -9.96 -13.24 13.64
C VAL A 73 -10.00 -12.36 12.40
N LYS A 74 -11.13 -12.34 11.68
CA LYS A 74 -11.33 -11.47 10.52
C LYS A 74 -11.28 -9.98 10.88
N THR A 75 -11.64 -9.62 12.12
CA THR A 75 -11.56 -8.24 12.61
C THR A 75 -10.14 -7.85 13.02
N ILE A 76 -9.41 -8.73 13.71
CA ILE A 76 -8.07 -8.40 14.24
C ILE A 76 -6.97 -8.48 13.18
N LYS A 77 -7.12 -9.33 12.15
CA LYS A 77 -6.10 -9.49 11.10
C LYS A 77 -5.78 -8.18 10.36
N PRO A 78 -6.77 -7.43 9.85
CA PRO A 78 -6.53 -6.11 9.27
C PRO A 78 -5.89 -5.14 10.26
N LEU A 79 -6.31 -5.15 11.53
CA LEU A 79 -5.74 -4.29 12.56
C LEU A 79 -4.24 -4.59 12.79
N ILE A 80 -3.87 -5.86 12.94
CA ILE A 80 -2.47 -6.27 13.12
C ILE A 80 -1.63 -5.82 11.92
N ARG A 81 -2.11 -6.06 10.69
CA ARG A 81 -1.42 -5.61 9.48
C ARG A 81 -1.30 -4.09 9.39
N ALA A 82 -2.33 -3.34 9.80
CA ALA A 82 -2.25 -1.88 9.85
C ALA A 82 -1.17 -1.42 10.85
N LEU A 83 -1.09 -2.06 12.02
CA LEU A 83 -0.04 -1.76 13.01
C LEU A 83 1.35 -2.07 12.44
N GLU A 84 1.53 -3.20 11.76
CA GLU A 84 2.80 -3.57 11.11
C GLU A 84 3.23 -2.53 10.06
N VAL A 85 2.31 -2.06 9.21
CA VAL A 85 2.57 -0.99 8.23
C VAL A 85 3.03 0.30 8.93
N VAL A 86 2.32 0.70 9.99
CA VAL A 86 2.62 1.92 10.73
C VAL A 86 3.94 1.81 11.49
N GLU A 87 4.24 0.67 12.09
CA GLU A 87 5.47 0.45 12.85
C GLU A 87 6.70 0.43 11.94
N LYS A 88 6.61 -0.23 10.77
CA LYS A 88 7.73 -0.40 9.85
C LYS A 88 8.32 0.93 9.35
N ASN A 89 7.46 1.89 9.00
CA ASN A 89 7.86 3.20 8.47
C ASN A 89 7.38 4.36 9.37
N LYS A 90 7.40 4.16 10.68
CA LYS A 90 6.81 5.07 11.68
C LYS A 90 7.19 6.54 11.49
N SER A 91 8.48 6.82 11.30
CA SER A 91 8.98 8.20 11.12
C SER A 91 8.33 8.88 9.92
N TYR A 92 8.22 8.18 8.80
CA TYR A 92 7.55 8.68 7.60
C TYR A 92 6.08 9.00 7.89
N TRP A 93 5.32 8.05 8.43
CA TRP A 93 3.88 8.25 8.71
C TRP A 93 3.61 9.39 9.69
N THR A 94 4.46 9.57 10.70
CA THR A 94 4.31 10.68 11.66
C THR A 94 4.77 12.02 11.10
N GLY A 95 5.68 12.02 10.12
CA GLY A 95 6.26 13.23 9.53
C GLY A 95 5.47 13.81 8.37
N HIS A 96 4.52 13.06 7.81
CA HIS A 96 3.83 13.39 6.56
C HIS A 96 2.32 13.61 6.72
N ASP A 97 1.73 14.43 5.84
CA ASP A 97 0.31 14.81 5.89
C ASP A 97 -0.58 13.71 5.29
N LEU A 98 -1.04 12.80 6.16
CA LEU A 98 -1.98 11.72 5.78
C LEU A 98 -3.39 12.21 5.46
N ASN A 99 -3.75 13.47 5.78
CA ASN A 99 -5.08 14.00 5.43
C ASN A 99 -5.26 14.19 3.92
N SER A 100 -4.17 14.08 3.16
CA SER A 100 -4.18 14.06 1.70
C SER A 100 -4.78 12.77 1.11
N ILE A 101 -4.81 11.68 1.89
CA ILE A 101 -5.37 10.39 1.50
C ILE A 101 -6.87 10.39 1.84
N PRO A 102 -7.78 10.01 0.92
CA PRO A 102 -9.20 9.86 1.22
C PRO A 102 -9.44 8.89 2.39
N HIS A 103 -10.33 9.26 3.31
CA HIS A 103 -10.56 8.52 4.57
C HIS A 103 -10.81 7.02 4.37
N HIS A 104 -11.64 6.66 3.38
CA HIS A 104 -11.97 5.26 3.07
C HIS A 104 -10.76 4.42 2.62
N LEU A 105 -9.73 5.05 2.04
CA LEU A 105 -8.47 4.40 1.71
C LEU A 105 -7.55 4.35 2.93
N LEU A 106 -7.52 5.40 3.75
CA LEU A 106 -6.73 5.42 4.98
C LEU A 106 -7.18 4.35 5.98
N GLU A 107 -8.49 4.09 6.09
CA GLU A 107 -9.05 2.97 6.89
C GLU A 107 -8.56 1.59 6.42
N ARG A 108 -8.11 1.50 5.17
CA ARG A 108 -7.60 0.29 4.52
C ARG A 108 -6.07 0.28 4.41
N ILE A 109 -5.36 1.10 5.19
CA ILE A 109 -3.89 1.20 5.14
C ILE A 109 -3.17 -0.16 5.32
N SER A 110 -3.80 -1.13 5.99
CA SER A 110 -3.31 -2.51 6.09
C SER A 110 -3.06 -3.19 4.73
N GLU A 111 -3.72 -2.73 3.66
CA GLU A 111 -3.56 -3.27 2.30
C GLU A 111 -2.21 -2.92 1.68
N LEU A 112 -1.50 -1.91 2.20
CA LEU A 112 -0.13 -1.58 1.76
C LEU A 112 0.86 -2.73 2.02
N GLY A 113 0.55 -3.59 3.00
CA GLY A 113 1.33 -4.77 3.35
C GLY A 113 2.79 -4.45 3.64
N ASP A 114 3.70 -5.30 3.15
CA ASP A 114 5.13 -5.11 3.36
C ASP A 114 5.69 -4.00 2.47
N CYS A 115 5.63 -2.75 2.95
CA CYS A 115 6.11 -1.59 2.21
C CYS A 115 7.50 -1.13 2.67
N ALA A 116 8.31 -0.66 1.74
CA ALA A 116 9.65 -0.15 2.00
C ALA A 116 9.70 1.36 1.81
N LEU A 117 10.42 2.06 2.70
CA LEU A 117 10.78 3.46 2.51
C LEU A 117 11.94 3.58 1.51
N ILE A 118 11.78 4.46 0.54
CA ILE A 118 12.82 4.91 -0.37
C ILE A 118 13.25 6.29 0.12
N GLU A 119 14.53 6.42 0.48
CA GLU A 119 15.13 7.69 0.86
C GLU A 119 15.84 8.34 -0.34
N PRO A 120 15.92 9.68 -0.38
CA PRO A 120 16.69 10.38 -1.39
C PRO A 120 18.18 10.06 -1.27
N ASP A 121 18.85 9.89 -2.41
CA ASP A 121 20.31 9.90 -2.43
C ASP A 121 20.79 11.35 -2.33
N LEU A 122 21.41 11.70 -1.19
CA LEU A 122 21.91 13.05 -0.94
C LEU A 122 22.97 13.52 -1.95
N ASN A 123 23.64 12.59 -2.64
CA ASN A 123 24.58 12.94 -3.71
C ASN A 123 23.91 13.18 -5.06
N HIS A 124 22.67 12.67 -5.23
CA HIS A 124 21.92 12.71 -6.48
C HIS A 124 20.48 13.18 -6.26
N ILE A 125 20.28 14.20 -5.40
CA ILE A 125 18.96 14.72 -5.01
C ILE A 125 18.10 15.28 -6.16
N TYR A 126 18.66 15.42 -7.36
CA TYR A 126 17.91 15.88 -8.53
C TYR A 126 17.51 14.71 -9.46
N GLU A 127 18.00 13.50 -9.16
CA GLU A 127 17.75 12.31 -9.94
C GLU A 127 16.75 11.41 -9.19
N PRO A 128 15.78 10.81 -9.90
CA PRO A 128 14.91 9.83 -9.27
C PRO A 128 15.73 8.61 -8.86
N SER A 129 15.32 7.96 -7.78
CA SER A 129 15.95 6.71 -7.35
C SER A 129 15.98 5.70 -8.50
N LYS A 130 17.14 5.13 -8.78
CA LYS A 130 17.27 4.06 -9.79
C LYS A 130 16.29 2.91 -9.55
N LYS A 131 15.99 2.60 -8.29
CA LYS A 131 15.01 1.58 -7.90
C LYS A 131 13.60 1.90 -8.40
N ILE A 132 13.22 3.18 -8.46
CA ILE A 132 11.94 3.63 -9.00
C ILE A 132 11.94 3.52 -10.54
N ILE A 133 13.01 3.97 -11.20
CA ILE A 133 13.12 3.87 -12.67
C ILE A 133 13.09 2.40 -13.11
N ASP A 134 13.89 1.54 -12.48
CA ASP A 134 13.98 0.12 -12.80
C ASP A 134 12.63 -0.61 -12.59
N SER A 135 11.85 -0.22 -11.57
CA SER A 135 10.54 -0.85 -11.29
C SER A 135 9.47 -0.49 -12.34
N MET A 136 9.63 0.65 -13.00
CA MET A 136 8.68 1.15 -14.02
C MET A 136 9.07 0.77 -15.45
N SER A 137 10.36 0.55 -15.74
CA SER A 137 10.93 0.49 -17.10
C SER A 137 10.35 -0.58 -18.04
N ASN A 138 9.67 -1.60 -17.48
CA ASN A 138 9.04 -2.70 -18.22
C ASN A 138 7.57 -2.90 -17.83
N ALA A 139 6.93 -1.86 -17.31
CA ALA A 139 5.53 -1.91 -16.94
C ALA A 139 4.65 -2.08 -18.18
N LYS A 140 3.62 -2.92 -18.08
CA LYS A 140 2.60 -3.05 -19.14
C LYS A 140 1.48 -2.02 -19.03
N GLN A 141 1.31 -1.50 -17.81
CA GLN A 141 0.40 -0.41 -17.50
C GLN A 141 1.06 0.46 -16.43
N ALA A 142 0.85 1.77 -16.50
CA ALA A 142 1.25 2.67 -15.44
C ALA A 142 0.26 3.81 -15.27
N SER A 143 -0.16 4.05 -14.04
CA SER A 143 -0.93 5.22 -13.66
C SER A 143 -0.10 6.08 -12.72
N THR A 144 0.18 7.32 -13.12
CA THR A 144 0.98 8.25 -12.32
C THR A 144 0.25 9.56 -12.10
N PHE A 145 0.10 9.95 -10.83
CA PHE A 145 -0.18 11.32 -10.42
C PHE A 145 1.10 11.97 -9.90
N ALA A 146 1.42 13.18 -10.35
CA ALA A 146 2.54 13.95 -9.79
C ALA A 146 2.20 15.44 -9.65
N SER A 147 2.49 16.01 -8.47
CA SER A 147 2.39 17.45 -8.20
C SER A 147 3.74 18.17 -8.22
N TYR A 148 4.81 17.41 -8.46
CA TYR A 148 6.13 17.92 -8.80
C TYR A 148 6.59 17.34 -10.15
N PHE A 149 7.65 17.90 -10.70
CA PHE A 149 8.24 17.41 -11.94
C PHE A 149 9.70 17.04 -11.75
N ASN A 150 10.04 15.79 -12.11
CA ASN A 150 11.42 15.40 -12.39
C ASN A 150 11.58 15.13 -13.90
N PRO A 151 12.47 15.87 -14.61
CA PRO A 151 12.71 15.67 -16.04
C PRO A 151 13.06 14.24 -16.46
N ALA A 152 13.65 13.45 -15.56
CA ALA A 152 14.05 12.08 -15.85
C ALA A 152 12.87 11.12 -16.09
N TYR A 153 11.66 11.45 -15.61
CA TYR A 153 10.49 10.58 -15.83
C TYR A 153 9.87 10.72 -17.22
N LEU A 154 10.05 11.87 -17.90
CA LEU A 154 9.39 12.10 -19.17
C LEU A 154 9.91 11.18 -20.30
N PRO A 155 11.23 10.96 -20.46
CA PRO A 155 11.74 9.95 -21.39
C PRO A 155 11.24 8.54 -21.10
N LEU A 156 11.10 8.18 -19.81
CA LEU A 156 10.57 6.89 -19.37
C LEU A 156 9.12 6.69 -19.82
N TYR A 157 8.25 7.70 -19.66
CA TYR A 157 6.86 7.62 -20.15
C TYR A 157 6.79 7.49 -21.66
N VAL A 158 7.62 8.22 -22.40
CA VAL A 158 7.69 8.11 -23.87
C VAL A 158 8.13 6.70 -24.28
N GLU A 159 9.14 6.14 -23.63
CA GLU A 159 9.59 4.77 -23.89
C GLU A 159 8.51 3.74 -23.62
N LEU A 160 7.82 3.84 -22.48
CA LEU A 160 6.71 2.94 -22.15
C LEU A 160 5.56 3.05 -23.15
N GLY A 161 5.18 4.27 -23.54
CA GLY A 161 4.17 4.49 -24.57
C GLY A 161 4.53 3.85 -25.91
N ARG A 162 5.79 3.98 -26.35
CA ARG A 162 6.31 3.31 -27.57
C ARG A 162 6.31 1.78 -27.48
N LYS A 163 6.39 1.22 -26.27
CA LYS A 163 6.27 -0.22 -26.01
C LYS A 163 4.82 -0.69 -25.87
N ASP A 164 3.86 0.16 -26.21
CA ASP A 164 2.41 -0.12 -26.16
C ASP A 164 1.89 -0.36 -24.73
N ALA A 165 2.56 0.20 -23.71
CA ALA A 165 2.07 0.16 -22.34
C ALA A 165 0.89 1.12 -22.14
N GLU A 166 -0.14 0.73 -21.39
CA GLU A 166 -1.27 1.62 -21.09
C GLU A 166 -0.88 2.65 -20.03
N LEU A 167 -0.86 3.94 -20.40
CA LEU A 167 -0.44 5.03 -19.52
C LEU A 167 -1.61 5.96 -19.17
N SER A 168 -1.80 6.20 -17.87
CA SER A 168 -2.65 7.26 -17.35
C SER A 168 -1.82 8.23 -16.52
N LEU A 169 -1.49 9.40 -17.09
CA LEU A 169 -0.61 10.39 -16.48
C LEU A 169 -1.43 11.60 -16.02
N ASN A 170 -1.32 11.99 -14.76
CA ASN A 170 -2.09 13.07 -14.14
C ASN A 170 -1.14 14.06 -13.45
N PHE A 171 -1.23 15.32 -13.83
CA PHE A 171 -0.35 16.36 -13.30
C PHE A 171 -1.16 17.49 -12.67
N THR A 172 -0.63 18.16 -11.65
CA THR A 172 -1.20 19.45 -11.23
C THR A 172 -1.05 20.49 -12.34
N GLN A 173 -1.88 21.53 -12.31
CA GLN A 173 -1.92 22.56 -13.35
C GLN A 173 -0.55 23.21 -13.60
N SER A 174 0.20 23.54 -12.54
CA SER A 174 1.54 24.11 -12.60
C SER A 174 2.56 23.17 -13.24
N VAL A 175 2.53 21.88 -12.91
CA VAL A 175 3.37 20.85 -13.53
C VAL A 175 3.01 20.70 -15.01
N TRP A 176 1.73 20.64 -15.33
CA TRP A 176 1.24 20.57 -16.71
C TRP A 176 1.68 21.79 -17.54
N ASP A 177 1.53 23.00 -17.01
CA ASP A 177 1.94 24.22 -17.69
C ASP A 177 3.46 24.25 -17.93
N HIS A 178 4.25 23.76 -16.98
CA HIS A 178 5.69 23.61 -17.18
C HIS A 178 6.02 22.61 -18.29
N LEU A 179 5.44 21.41 -18.21
CA LEU A 179 5.64 20.31 -19.16
C LEU A 179 5.25 20.68 -20.59
N SER A 180 4.03 21.18 -20.77
CA SER A 180 3.46 21.53 -22.08
C SER A 180 4.22 22.67 -22.76
N ASN A 181 4.86 23.57 -22.00
CA ASN A 181 5.64 24.67 -22.55
C ASN A 181 7.12 24.32 -22.77
N LYS A 182 7.78 23.66 -21.80
CA LYS A 182 9.24 23.41 -21.83
C LYS A 182 9.61 22.09 -22.46
N HIS A 183 8.70 21.12 -22.47
CA HIS A 183 8.91 19.78 -23.00
C HIS A 183 7.83 19.40 -24.03
N SER A 184 7.34 20.39 -24.78
CA SER A 184 6.24 20.26 -25.75
C SER A 184 6.44 19.13 -26.75
N SER A 185 7.67 18.88 -27.21
CA SER A 185 7.97 17.77 -28.13
C SER A 185 7.56 16.40 -27.58
N MET A 186 8.04 16.05 -26.37
CA MET A 186 7.72 14.77 -25.73
C MET A 186 6.26 14.70 -25.30
N ILE A 187 5.68 15.81 -24.83
CA ILE A 187 4.26 15.87 -24.48
C ILE A 187 3.38 15.65 -25.71
N ASN A 188 3.68 16.30 -26.84
CA ASN A 188 2.94 16.10 -28.10
C ASN A 188 3.08 14.66 -28.60
N GLU A 189 4.26 14.05 -28.44
CA GLU A 189 4.46 12.64 -28.77
C GLU A 189 3.54 11.74 -27.93
N LEU A 190 3.52 11.92 -26.60
CA LEU A 190 2.62 11.21 -25.70
C LEU A 190 1.15 11.43 -26.04
N MET A 191 0.76 12.67 -26.39
CA MET A 191 -0.62 12.99 -26.78
C MET A 191 -1.05 12.32 -28.08
N GLY A 192 -0.10 12.02 -28.97
CA GLY A 192 -0.35 11.30 -30.23
C GLY A 192 -0.45 9.78 -30.09
N MET A 193 -0.19 9.22 -28.91
CA MET A 193 -0.25 7.79 -28.65
C MET A 193 -1.65 7.35 -28.21
N ASP A 194 -2.17 6.26 -28.75
CA ASP A 194 -3.52 5.79 -28.44
C ASP A 194 -3.66 5.24 -27.02
N ASN A 195 -2.63 4.55 -26.58
CA ASN A 195 -2.44 3.94 -25.26
C ASN A 195 -2.07 4.93 -24.14
N VAL A 196 -2.00 6.23 -24.41
CA VAL A 196 -1.66 7.27 -23.42
C VAL A 196 -2.83 8.21 -23.19
N SER A 197 -3.15 8.43 -21.91
CA SER A 197 -4.14 9.39 -21.45
C SER A 197 -3.51 10.39 -20.49
N LEU A 198 -3.70 11.68 -20.77
CA LEU A 198 -3.16 12.78 -19.96
C LEU A 198 -4.29 13.51 -19.24
N TYR A 199 -4.10 13.76 -17.96
CA TYR A 199 -5.06 14.40 -17.07
C TYR A 199 -4.41 15.58 -16.37
N VAL A 200 -5.22 16.59 -16.07
CA VAL A 200 -4.78 17.76 -15.29
C VAL A 200 -5.68 17.94 -14.08
N SER A 201 -5.08 17.84 -12.91
CA SER A 201 -5.73 18.09 -11.63
C SER A 201 -5.56 19.54 -11.20
N LYS A 202 -6.49 20.02 -10.38
CA LYS A 202 -6.39 21.34 -9.75
C LYS A 202 -5.22 21.39 -8.77
N GLU A 203 -4.75 22.60 -8.50
CA GLU A 203 -3.77 22.86 -7.44
C GLU A 203 -4.32 22.56 -6.04
N GLY A 204 -3.41 22.40 -5.09
CA GLY A 204 -3.73 22.19 -3.68
C GLY A 204 -3.99 20.74 -3.28
N ILE A 205 -3.79 19.77 -4.19
CA ILE A 205 -3.70 18.36 -3.82
C ILE A 205 -2.41 18.15 -3.03
N LYS A 206 -2.54 17.67 -1.79
CA LYS A 206 -1.42 17.49 -0.85
C LYS A 206 -0.72 16.13 -0.98
N LEU A 207 -0.60 15.62 -2.20
CA LEU A 207 0.20 14.43 -2.54
C LEU A 207 1.34 14.86 -3.43
N THR A 208 2.52 14.29 -3.26
CA THR A 208 3.66 14.57 -4.14
C THR A 208 3.60 13.66 -5.36
N GLU A 209 3.46 12.35 -5.13
CA GLU A 209 3.39 11.35 -6.20
C GLU A 209 2.51 10.16 -5.82
N ILE A 210 1.80 9.64 -6.81
CA ILE A 210 1.24 8.30 -6.79
C ILE A 210 1.70 7.66 -8.09
N THR A 211 2.37 6.52 -8.04
CA THR A 211 2.67 5.75 -9.24
C THR A 211 2.29 4.30 -8.99
N VAL A 212 1.47 3.71 -9.86
CA VAL A 212 1.13 2.29 -9.81
C VAL A 212 1.34 1.65 -11.16
N THR A 213 1.98 0.48 -11.17
CA THR A 213 2.20 -0.37 -12.34
C THR A 213 1.57 -1.74 -12.11
N ASP A 214 1.76 -2.67 -13.06
CA ASP A 214 1.37 -4.08 -12.89
C ASP A 214 2.14 -4.80 -11.76
N LYS A 215 3.21 -4.21 -11.22
CA LYS A 215 4.10 -4.88 -10.24
C LYS A 215 4.47 -4.05 -9.03
N THR A 216 4.26 -2.74 -9.06
CA THR A 216 4.76 -1.85 -8.02
C THR A 216 3.82 -0.69 -7.81
N MET A 217 3.67 -0.30 -6.54
CA MET A 217 3.09 0.96 -6.15
C MET A 217 4.15 1.85 -5.49
N LEU A 218 4.01 3.16 -5.68
CA LEU A 218 4.81 4.22 -5.10
C LEU A 218 3.86 5.30 -4.58
N LEU A 219 4.08 5.73 -3.34
CA LEU A 219 3.33 6.79 -2.70
C LEU A 219 4.30 7.81 -2.10
N GLY A 220 4.21 9.04 -2.56
CA GLY A 220 4.86 10.20 -1.98
C GLY A 220 3.84 11.16 -1.36
N LEU A 221 4.13 11.61 -0.15
CA LEU A 221 3.35 12.61 0.56
C LEU A 221 4.20 13.88 0.75
N PHE A 222 3.55 15.01 1.02
CA PHE A 222 4.27 16.15 1.60
C PHE A 222 4.46 15.94 3.10
N ASP A 223 5.53 16.51 3.65
CA ASP A 223 5.70 16.57 5.10
C ASP A 223 4.57 17.41 5.75
N ASN A 224 4.47 17.36 7.07
CA ASN A 224 3.47 18.13 7.83
C ASN A 224 3.60 19.66 7.68
N GLN A 225 4.70 20.16 7.10
CA GLN A 225 4.94 21.57 6.78
C GLN A 225 4.68 21.90 5.31
N GLY A 226 4.25 20.93 4.50
CA GLY A 226 4.03 21.08 3.07
C GLY A 226 5.29 21.04 2.21
N LYS A 227 6.42 20.54 2.74
CA LYS A 227 7.68 20.41 2.01
C LYS A 227 7.79 19.05 1.34
N PHE A 228 8.45 19.05 0.20
CA PHE A 228 8.81 17.84 -0.53
C PHE A 228 10.21 17.40 -0.14
N ASP A 229 10.35 16.15 0.30
CA ASP A 229 11.60 15.57 0.82
C ASP A 229 12.10 14.38 0.00
N GLN A 230 11.42 14.04 -1.10
CA GLN A 230 11.73 12.90 -1.98
C GLN A 230 11.72 11.54 -1.27
N GLN A 231 11.00 11.42 -0.16
CA GLN A 231 10.72 10.13 0.46
C GLN A 231 9.49 9.49 -0.18
N PHE A 232 9.58 8.18 -0.43
CA PHE A 232 8.48 7.44 -1.02
C PHE A 232 8.27 6.09 -0.32
N ILE A 233 7.01 5.70 -0.18
CA ILE A 233 6.63 4.34 0.23
C ILE A 233 6.45 3.51 -1.04
N MET A 234 7.11 2.36 -1.09
CA MET A 234 7.06 1.43 -2.22
C MET A 234 6.58 0.05 -1.76
N SER A 235 5.69 -0.59 -2.51
CA SER A 235 5.25 -1.96 -2.25
C SER A 235 5.03 -2.72 -3.56
N SER A 236 5.08 -4.04 -3.49
CA SER A 236 4.76 -4.96 -4.60
C SER A 236 3.66 -5.94 -4.23
N GLU A 237 3.03 -5.76 -3.06
CA GLU A 237 1.90 -6.58 -2.61
C GLU A 237 0.68 -6.34 -3.51
N PRO A 238 -0.02 -7.38 -3.99
CA PRO A 238 -1.19 -7.21 -4.87
C PRO A 238 -2.28 -6.31 -4.27
N SER A 239 -2.52 -6.39 -2.97
CA SER A 239 -3.48 -5.50 -2.28
C SER A 239 -3.03 -4.04 -2.29
N ALA A 240 -1.72 -3.80 -2.22
CA ALA A 240 -1.16 -2.45 -2.25
C ALA A 240 -1.27 -1.83 -3.66
N LEU A 241 -1.11 -2.64 -4.70
CA LEU A 241 -1.33 -2.20 -6.09
C LEU A 241 -2.78 -1.76 -6.30
N LEU A 242 -3.74 -2.56 -5.83
CA LEU A 242 -5.17 -2.23 -5.91
C LEU A 242 -5.49 -0.95 -5.13
N TRP A 243 -5.02 -0.85 -3.89
CA TRP A 243 -5.18 0.32 -3.04
C TRP A 243 -4.64 1.59 -3.72
N CYS A 244 -3.44 1.51 -4.32
CA CYS A 244 -2.80 2.63 -4.99
C CYS A 244 -3.52 3.02 -6.29
N GLN A 245 -4.02 2.03 -7.05
CA GLN A 245 -4.86 2.28 -8.23
C GLN A 245 -6.17 2.98 -7.84
N GLU A 246 -6.84 2.56 -6.77
CA GLU A 246 -8.04 3.23 -6.27
C GLU A 246 -7.75 4.67 -5.83
N LEU A 247 -6.59 4.93 -5.22
CA LEU A 247 -6.13 6.27 -4.86
C LEU A 247 -5.91 7.13 -6.11
N PHE A 248 -5.21 6.61 -7.11
CA PHE A 248 -5.04 7.30 -8.39
C PHE A 248 -6.38 7.60 -9.06
N ASP A 249 -7.27 6.62 -9.13
CA ASP A 249 -8.59 6.76 -9.75
C ASP A 249 -9.45 7.80 -9.03
N TYR A 250 -9.31 7.93 -7.71
CA TYR A 250 -9.94 9.01 -6.94
C TYR A 250 -9.55 10.39 -7.46
N PHE A 251 -8.25 10.66 -7.65
CA PHE A 251 -7.80 11.95 -8.18
C PHE A 251 -8.05 12.12 -9.67
N LYS A 252 -7.96 11.03 -10.45
CA LYS A 252 -8.33 11.03 -11.87
C LYS A 252 -9.79 11.47 -12.07
N ARG A 253 -10.73 10.99 -11.27
CA ARG A 253 -12.14 11.43 -11.34
C ARG A 253 -12.35 12.92 -11.05
N LEU A 254 -11.43 13.56 -10.33
CA LEU A 254 -11.47 14.99 -10.00
C LEU A 254 -10.71 15.86 -11.01
N SER A 255 -10.05 15.23 -11.98
CA SER A 255 -9.20 15.88 -12.98
C SER A 255 -9.94 16.09 -14.31
N ARG A 256 -9.41 16.98 -15.15
CA ARG A 256 -9.86 17.11 -16.54
C ARG A 256 -8.98 16.27 -17.46
N LEU A 257 -9.58 15.57 -18.40
CA LEU A 257 -8.85 14.92 -19.50
C LEU A 257 -8.28 16.00 -20.44
N VAL A 258 -7.06 15.80 -20.92
CA VAL A 258 -6.45 16.60 -21.97
C VAL A 258 -6.85 16.02 -23.32
N ASN A 259 -7.39 16.86 -24.22
CA ASN A 259 -7.75 16.44 -25.56
C ASN A 259 -6.50 16.06 -26.36
N LYS A 260 -6.54 14.95 -27.10
CA LYS A 260 -5.48 14.57 -28.03
C LYS A 260 -5.34 15.60 -29.16
N ILE A 261 -4.15 15.63 -29.77
CA ILE A 261 -3.83 16.48 -30.94
C ILE A 261 -4.34 15.81 -32.21
#